data_AF-A0A1Z5SXZ0-F1
#
_entry.id   AF-A0A1Z5SXZ0-F1
#
_cell.length_a   1.000
_cell.length_b   1.000
_cell.length_c   1.000
_cell.angle_alpha   90.00
_cell.angle_beta   90.00
_cell.angle_gamma   90.00
#
_symmetry.space_group_name_H-M   'P 1'
#
loop_
_entity.id
_entity.type
_entity.pdbx_description
1 polymer ?
#
loop_
_entity_poly.entity_id
_entity_poly.type
_entity_poly.pdbx_seq_one_letter_code
_entity_poly.pdbx_strand_id
1 'polypeptide(L)'
;MVHTDPRSPIRLALLENFPDPTLVLKDGTYYAFATNNAAGIIDRPKNFTEHQLGVSNVQIATSKDFINWTLLNFEHDPLPKVGEWVTHGVTKGRIQIPKSQVRAPGIIKRDTDNKYVMYYSANKHAEDNKTESARVPAKGRHPPPHCIGAAVSETDDPAGPYTPVPELLACHLDQGGAIDAQPFRDSDGTLWIAYKIDGNNIGHGGSCGNTVAPIMPTPIKLQKMKPDGITKDGEEITILDRIESDGPLVEAPVLAKSSEGIYFLFYSSGCTRAPTYDLKYATAETNTGPYTRAAKPLLQTGTYGLLAPGSADVLADGNGGFDMVFHARVRAPQGGVRAMFTTKLRFEGRQVRMVRANSTLDDDEGRM
;
A
#
# COMPACT_ATOMS: atom_id res chain seq x y z
N MET A 1 -7.81 -2.58 -23.53
CA MET A 1 -6.85 -1.62 -24.11
C MET A 1 -6.78 -0.47 -23.13
N VAL A 2 -5.66 -0.28 -22.41
CA VAL A 2 -5.51 0.87 -21.51
C VAL A 2 -5.28 2.07 -22.42
N HIS A 3 -6.28 2.95 -22.53
CA HIS A 3 -6.18 4.16 -23.33
C HIS A 3 -5.12 5.06 -22.72
N THR A 4 -3.94 5.14 -23.34
CA THR A 4 -2.98 6.21 -23.08
C THR A 4 -3.46 7.43 -23.87
N ASP A 5 -4.52 8.09 -23.42
CA ASP A 5 -4.79 9.46 -23.90
C ASP A 5 -3.59 10.30 -23.46
N PRO A 6 -2.78 10.87 -24.38
CA PRO A 6 -1.65 11.71 -24.01
C PRO A 6 -2.06 12.96 -23.22
N ARG A 7 -3.37 13.27 -23.17
CA ARG A 7 -3.96 14.34 -22.36
C ARG A 7 -4.36 13.89 -20.94
N SER A 8 -4.35 12.60 -20.65
CA SER A 8 -4.61 12.08 -19.30
C SER A 8 -3.51 12.53 -18.34
N PRO A 9 -3.83 13.02 -17.12
CA PRO A 9 -2.83 13.24 -16.08
C PRO A 9 -2.23 11.92 -15.57
N ILE A 10 -2.91 10.80 -15.84
CA ILE A 10 -2.55 9.45 -15.38
C ILE A 10 -1.84 8.69 -16.49
N ARG A 11 -0.75 8.01 -16.13
CA ARG A 11 0.03 7.12 -17.02
C ARG A 11 0.04 5.70 -16.48
N LEU A 12 -0.08 4.72 -17.36
CA LEU A 12 0.25 3.33 -17.04
C LEU A 12 1.77 3.21 -16.94
N ALA A 13 2.28 2.86 -15.76
CA ALA A 13 3.71 2.77 -15.49
C ALA A 13 4.24 1.35 -15.69
N LEU A 14 3.54 0.35 -15.16
CA LEU A 14 3.89 -1.07 -15.31
C LEU A 14 2.65 -1.90 -15.60
N LEU A 15 2.64 -2.60 -16.74
CA LEU A 15 1.60 -3.57 -17.11
C LEU A 15 1.90 -4.97 -16.53
N GLU A 16 2.20 -5.02 -15.25
CA GLU A 16 2.47 -6.27 -14.51
C GLU A 16 1.59 -6.32 -13.26
N ASN A 17 1.49 -7.48 -12.60
CA ASN A 17 0.85 -7.51 -11.28
C ASN A 17 1.79 -6.89 -10.24
N PHE A 18 1.64 -5.59 -10.05
CA PHE A 18 2.44 -4.73 -9.17
C PHE A 18 1.52 -3.99 -8.21
N PRO A 19 0.98 -4.70 -7.20
CA PRO A 19 -0.04 -4.14 -6.35
C PRO A 19 0.54 -3.44 -5.13
N ASP A 20 -0.18 -2.41 -4.71
CA ASP A 20 0.07 -1.70 -3.45
C ASP A 20 1.45 -1.01 -3.50
N PRO A 21 1.73 -0.18 -4.54
CA PRO A 21 3.04 0.41 -4.74
C PRO A 21 3.36 1.48 -3.69
N THR A 22 4.59 1.47 -3.16
CA THR A 22 5.18 2.56 -2.35
C THR A 22 6.41 3.14 -3.03
N LEU A 23 6.68 4.44 -2.85
CA LEU A 23 7.76 5.18 -3.50
C LEU A 23 8.88 5.58 -2.53
N VAL A 24 10.11 5.50 -3.04
CA VAL A 24 11.28 6.16 -2.46
C VAL A 24 12.04 6.87 -3.57
N LEU A 25 12.48 8.10 -3.31
CA LEU A 25 13.39 8.84 -4.20
C LEU A 25 14.77 8.95 -3.53
N LYS A 26 15.81 8.40 -4.15
CA LYS A 26 17.20 8.56 -3.74
C LYS A 26 18.06 8.93 -4.94
N ASP A 27 18.84 10.01 -4.82
CA ASP A 27 19.83 10.45 -5.81
C ASP A 27 19.27 10.49 -7.26
N GLY A 28 18.07 11.08 -7.42
CA GLY A 28 17.40 11.20 -8.72
C GLY A 28 16.83 9.89 -9.28
N THR A 29 16.75 8.83 -8.46
CA THR A 29 16.18 7.53 -8.84
C THR A 29 14.94 7.26 -8.01
N TYR A 30 13.81 7.07 -8.68
CA TYR A 30 12.61 6.52 -8.08
C TYR A 30 12.75 5.01 -7.94
N TYR A 31 12.41 4.52 -6.77
CA TYR A 31 12.23 3.11 -6.45
C TYR A 31 10.77 2.93 -6.08
N ALA A 32 10.09 1.99 -6.73
CA ALA A 32 8.76 1.56 -6.37
C ALA A 32 8.83 0.14 -5.83
N PHE A 33 8.13 -0.13 -4.72
CA PHE A 33 8.08 -1.45 -4.08
C PHE A 33 6.64 -1.91 -4.00
N ALA A 34 6.39 -3.20 -4.12
CA ALA A 34 5.02 -3.72 -4.16
C ALA A 34 4.87 -5.09 -3.51
N THR A 35 3.62 -5.41 -3.19
CA THR A 35 3.15 -6.76 -2.84
C THR A 35 3.67 -7.79 -3.85
N ASN A 36 3.92 -9.02 -3.39
CA ASN A 36 4.26 -10.18 -4.22
C ASN A 36 3.38 -10.31 -5.49
N ASN A 37 3.98 -10.57 -6.66
CA ASN A 37 3.29 -10.60 -7.97
C ASN A 37 2.26 -11.71 -8.12
N ALA A 38 2.22 -12.72 -7.24
CA ALA A 38 1.16 -13.72 -7.28
C ALA A 38 -0.13 -13.26 -6.59
N ALA A 39 -0.11 -12.15 -5.84
CA ALA A 39 -1.21 -11.74 -4.99
C ALA A 39 -2.34 -11.04 -5.76
N GLY A 40 -3.58 -11.52 -5.58
CA GLY A 40 -4.79 -10.80 -5.98
C GLY A 40 -5.11 -10.81 -7.49
N ILE A 41 -4.49 -11.70 -8.25
CA ILE A 41 -4.83 -11.96 -9.67
C ILE A 41 -6.21 -12.63 -9.75
N ILE A 42 -7.08 -12.10 -10.60
CA ILE A 42 -8.43 -12.64 -10.86
C ILE A 42 -8.45 -13.36 -12.22
N ASP A 43 -9.23 -14.44 -12.35
CA ASP A 43 -9.37 -15.21 -13.59
C ASP A 43 -8.03 -15.64 -14.23
N ARG A 44 -7.06 -16.04 -13.41
CA ARG A 44 -5.76 -16.52 -13.91
C ARG A 44 -5.96 -17.73 -14.84
N PRO A 45 -5.37 -17.75 -16.04
CA PRO A 45 -5.47 -18.89 -16.94
C PRO A 45 -4.92 -20.18 -16.28
N LYS A 46 -5.61 -21.31 -16.48
CA LYS A 46 -5.21 -22.61 -15.90
C LYS A 46 -3.83 -23.09 -16.35
N ASN A 47 -3.41 -22.71 -17.56
CA ASN A 47 -2.13 -23.09 -18.17
C ASN A 47 -1.06 -22.00 -18.03
N PHE A 48 -1.29 -20.97 -17.21
CA PHE A 48 -0.28 -19.95 -16.98
C PHE A 48 0.89 -20.54 -16.18
N THR A 49 2.09 -20.52 -16.76
CA THR A 49 3.34 -20.92 -16.12
C THR A 49 4.37 -19.83 -16.33
N GLU A 50 4.76 -19.20 -15.23
CA GLU A 50 5.84 -18.23 -15.21
C GLU A 50 6.74 -18.57 -14.03
N HIS A 51 8.01 -18.85 -14.32
CA HIS A 51 8.97 -19.32 -13.32
C HIS A 51 9.30 -18.27 -12.24
N GLN A 52 9.01 -17.00 -12.53
CA GLN A 52 9.26 -15.86 -11.63
C GLN A 52 8.01 -15.45 -10.84
N LEU A 53 6.86 -16.10 -11.06
CA LEU A 53 5.62 -15.78 -10.37
C LEU A 53 5.68 -16.24 -8.91
N GLY A 54 5.54 -15.27 -8.02
CA GLY A 54 5.48 -15.46 -6.58
C GLY A 54 6.83 -15.65 -5.92
N VAL A 55 7.96 -15.57 -6.63
CA VAL A 55 9.28 -15.90 -6.05
C VAL A 55 9.70 -14.91 -4.96
N SER A 56 9.63 -13.61 -5.25
CA SER A 56 10.03 -12.56 -4.30
C SER A 56 8.96 -12.30 -3.26
N ASN A 57 9.33 -12.06 -2.01
CA ASN A 57 8.38 -11.57 -1.01
C ASN A 57 7.92 -10.14 -1.34
N VAL A 58 8.86 -9.29 -1.75
CA VAL A 58 8.59 -7.91 -2.18
C VAL A 58 9.17 -7.71 -3.58
N GLN A 59 8.43 -7.02 -4.43
CA GLN A 59 8.90 -6.66 -5.76
C GLN A 59 9.45 -5.24 -5.78
N ILE A 60 10.36 -4.94 -6.70
CA ILE A 60 10.94 -3.61 -6.88
C ILE A 60 11.02 -3.22 -8.35
N ALA A 61 10.71 -1.96 -8.64
CA ALA A 61 10.91 -1.34 -9.94
C ALA A 61 11.62 0.01 -9.77
N THR A 62 12.33 0.46 -10.80
CA THR A 62 13.05 1.74 -10.77
C THR A 62 12.72 2.63 -11.96
N SER A 63 12.89 3.94 -11.77
CA SER A 63 12.75 4.95 -12.82
C SER A 63 13.67 6.13 -12.55
N LYS A 64 14.21 6.75 -13.62
CA LYS A 64 15.00 7.99 -13.52
C LYS A 64 14.18 9.26 -13.81
N ASP A 65 12.99 9.11 -14.39
CA ASP A 65 12.19 10.21 -14.91
C ASP A 65 10.72 10.14 -14.47
N PHE A 66 10.36 9.17 -13.62
CA PHE A 66 9.00 8.88 -13.16
C PHE A 66 8.02 8.45 -14.26
N ILE A 67 8.50 8.27 -15.49
CA ILE A 67 7.72 7.95 -16.69
C ILE A 67 8.06 6.53 -17.15
N ASN A 68 9.35 6.25 -17.34
CA ASN A 68 9.85 4.97 -17.83
C ASN A 68 10.30 4.12 -16.64
N TRP A 69 9.64 2.98 -16.46
CA TRP A 69 9.85 2.10 -15.31
C TRP A 69 10.42 0.75 -15.74
N THR A 70 11.41 0.29 -14.97
CA THR A 70 12.03 -1.03 -15.13
C THR A 70 11.70 -1.88 -13.93
N LEU A 71 10.89 -2.93 -14.12
CA LEU A 71 10.67 -3.96 -13.10
C LEU A 71 11.93 -4.83 -12.98
N LEU A 72 12.45 -5.00 -11.77
CA LEU A 72 13.62 -5.85 -11.53
C LEU A 72 13.19 -7.31 -11.32
N ASN A 73 14.11 -8.24 -11.61
CA ASN A 73 13.86 -9.66 -11.44
C ASN A 73 13.93 -10.09 -9.96
N PHE A 74 13.63 -11.35 -9.68
CA PHE A 74 13.57 -11.87 -8.30
C PHE A 74 14.90 -11.87 -7.54
N GLU A 75 16.04 -11.72 -8.24
CA GLU A 75 17.36 -11.63 -7.60
C GLU A 75 17.52 -10.31 -6.84
N HIS A 76 16.63 -9.35 -7.11
CA HIS A 76 16.55 -8.06 -6.44
C HIS A 76 15.39 -8.02 -5.43
N ASP A 77 14.93 -9.17 -4.89
CA ASP A 77 13.94 -9.19 -3.80
C ASP A 77 14.47 -8.36 -2.63
N PRO A 78 13.83 -7.22 -2.28
CA PRO A 78 14.28 -6.40 -1.18
C PRO A 78 14.14 -7.12 0.17
N LEU A 79 13.21 -8.08 0.30
CA LEU A 79 12.95 -8.82 1.53
C LEU A 79 13.11 -10.33 1.29
N PRO A 80 14.32 -10.84 1.02
CA PRO A 80 14.53 -12.24 0.71
C PRO A 80 14.25 -13.17 1.91
N LYS A 81 14.29 -12.61 3.13
CA LYS A 81 13.95 -13.29 4.38
C LYS A 81 12.87 -12.50 5.11
N VAL A 82 11.85 -13.21 5.58
CA VAL A 82 10.79 -12.68 6.44
C VAL A 82 11.11 -12.95 7.90
N GLY A 83 10.49 -12.19 8.82
CA GLY A 83 10.69 -12.38 10.26
C GLY A 83 10.21 -13.74 10.75
N GLU A 84 10.79 -14.22 11.85
CA GLU A 84 10.50 -15.56 12.40
C GLU A 84 9.04 -15.76 12.83
N TRP A 85 8.29 -14.68 13.04
CA TRP A 85 6.86 -14.69 13.37
C TRP A 85 5.95 -14.97 12.16
N VAL A 86 6.50 -14.99 10.95
CA VAL A 86 5.80 -15.20 9.69
C VAL A 86 5.61 -16.68 9.39
N THR A 87 4.57 -17.04 8.63
CA THR A 87 4.39 -18.41 8.13
C THR A 87 5.45 -18.72 7.06
N HIS A 88 6.31 -19.70 7.32
CA HIS A 88 7.39 -20.14 6.44
C HIS A 88 6.96 -21.21 5.43
N GLY A 89 7.79 -21.34 4.39
CA GLY A 89 7.64 -22.33 3.32
C GLY A 89 6.80 -21.81 2.16
N VAL A 90 6.49 -22.71 1.25
CA VAL A 90 5.75 -22.40 0.02
C VAL A 90 4.46 -23.21 -0.08
N THR A 91 3.54 -22.71 -0.89
CA THR A 91 2.31 -23.43 -1.25
C THR A 91 2.64 -24.69 -2.07
N LYS A 92 1.80 -25.72 -1.93
CA LYS A 92 1.92 -26.94 -2.75
C LYS A 92 1.31 -26.67 -4.13
N GLY A 93 2.03 -26.99 -5.20
CA GLY A 93 1.55 -26.82 -6.56
C GLY A 93 2.70 -26.68 -7.57
N ARG A 94 2.34 -26.50 -8.85
CA ARG A 94 3.31 -26.22 -9.92
C ARG A 94 3.99 -24.86 -9.74
N ILE A 95 3.22 -23.87 -9.28
CA ILE A 95 3.74 -22.55 -8.89
C ILE A 95 3.83 -22.55 -7.37
N GLN A 96 5.04 -22.39 -6.85
CA GLN A 96 5.33 -22.36 -5.42
C GLN A 96 5.39 -20.92 -4.95
N ILE A 97 4.32 -20.45 -4.32
CA ILE A 97 4.23 -19.10 -3.77
C ILE A 97 4.56 -19.15 -2.27
N PRO A 98 5.39 -18.25 -1.72
CA PRO A 98 5.66 -18.10 -0.30
C PRO A 98 4.36 -18.03 0.51
N LYS A 99 4.32 -18.82 1.59
CA LYS A 99 3.21 -18.82 2.56
C LYS A 99 3.17 -17.54 3.40
N SER A 100 4.27 -16.78 3.41
CA SER A 100 4.37 -15.46 4.04
C SER A 100 3.29 -14.51 3.52
N GLN A 101 2.97 -14.60 2.22
CA GLN A 101 2.04 -13.69 1.55
C GLN A 101 2.28 -12.23 1.93
N VAL A 102 3.52 -11.76 1.76
CA VAL A 102 3.91 -10.39 2.07
C VAL A 102 3.10 -9.40 1.23
N ARG A 103 2.59 -8.34 1.87
CA ARG A 103 1.71 -7.33 1.29
C ARG A 103 2.08 -5.91 1.73
N ALA A 104 1.77 -4.98 0.82
CA ALA A 104 1.72 -3.53 1.01
C ALA A 104 2.92 -3.02 1.83
N PRO A 105 4.15 -3.13 1.28
CA PRO A 105 5.31 -2.56 1.95
C PRO A 105 5.16 -1.04 2.06
N GLY A 106 5.62 -0.47 3.16
CA GLY A 106 5.84 0.97 3.32
C GLY A 106 7.28 1.21 3.72
N ILE A 107 7.94 2.19 3.12
CA ILE A 107 9.40 2.36 3.28
C ILE A 107 9.73 3.80 3.68
N ILE A 108 10.65 3.94 4.64
CA ILE A 108 11.16 5.26 5.01
C ILE A 108 12.64 5.20 5.37
N LYS A 109 13.36 6.28 5.05
CA LYS A 109 14.74 6.47 5.51
C LYS A 109 14.76 6.79 7.00
N ARG A 110 15.67 6.15 7.74
CA ARG A 110 16.04 6.45 9.12
C ARG A 110 17.08 7.55 9.15
N ASP A 111 16.83 8.55 9.98
CA ASP A 111 17.75 9.68 10.15
C ASP A 111 18.92 9.31 11.08
N THR A 112 18.80 8.23 11.86
CA THR A 112 19.82 7.80 12.83
C THR A 112 21.11 7.30 12.17
N ASP A 113 20.99 6.69 10.99
CA ASP A 113 22.04 5.89 10.36
C ASP A 113 21.94 5.82 8.83
N ASN A 114 21.04 6.61 8.21
CA ASN A 114 20.78 6.65 6.77
C ASN A 114 20.25 5.35 6.13
N LYS A 115 19.98 4.32 6.94
CA LYS A 115 19.34 3.08 6.50
C LYS A 115 17.86 3.30 6.21
N TYR A 116 17.21 2.31 5.63
CA TYR A 116 15.78 2.31 5.36
C TYR A 116 15.08 1.28 6.24
N VAL A 117 13.86 1.59 6.67
CA VAL A 117 12.94 0.63 7.29
C VAL A 117 11.87 0.31 6.29
N MET A 118 11.65 -0.98 6.06
CA MET A 118 10.48 -1.52 5.38
C MET A 118 9.52 -2.06 6.44
N TYR A 119 8.31 -1.51 6.49
CA TYR A 119 7.18 -2.12 7.18
C TYR A 119 6.45 -3.00 6.19
N TYR A 120 6.05 -4.20 6.62
CA TYR A 120 5.39 -5.15 5.73
C TYR A 120 4.35 -5.97 6.49
N SER A 121 3.29 -6.33 5.78
CA SER A 121 2.24 -7.20 6.32
C SER A 121 2.49 -8.63 5.86
N ALA A 122 2.43 -9.61 6.76
CA ALA A 122 2.60 -11.03 6.41
C ALA A 122 1.72 -11.95 7.27
N ASN A 123 1.43 -13.15 6.76
CA ASN A 123 0.69 -14.17 7.50
C ASN A 123 1.45 -14.57 8.77
N LYS A 124 0.86 -14.34 9.96
CA LYS A 124 1.45 -14.82 11.20
C LYS A 124 1.38 -16.35 11.27
N HIS A 125 2.42 -17.02 11.77
CA HIS A 125 2.39 -18.47 12.00
C HIS A 125 1.59 -18.85 13.27
N ALA A 126 1.10 -20.08 13.32
CA ALA A 126 0.55 -20.69 14.53
C ALA A 126 1.66 -20.89 15.57
N GLU A 127 1.39 -20.68 16.86
CA GLU A 127 2.42 -20.61 17.92
C GLU A 127 3.36 -21.81 17.96
N ASP A 128 2.84 -23.00 17.66
CA ASP A 128 3.53 -24.29 17.70
C ASP A 128 4.00 -24.78 16.32
N ASN A 129 3.67 -24.08 15.22
CA ASN A 129 4.00 -24.52 13.87
C ASN A 129 4.27 -23.35 12.91
N LYS A 130 5.55 -23.10 12.63
CA LYS A 130 6.02 -22.06 11.70
C LYS A 130 5.54 -22.25 10.25
N THR A 131 5.06 -23.42 9.87
CA THR A 131 4.62 -23.72 8.49
C THR A 131 3.11 -23.65 8.30
N GLU A 132 2.37 -23.45 9.39
CA GLU A 132 0.93 -23.25 9.40
C GLU A 132 0.61 -21.83 9.84
N SER A 133 -0.36 -21.21 9.17
CA SER A 133 -0.77 -19.87 9.54
C SER A 133 -1.67 -19.89 10.78
N ALA A 134 -1.55 -18.84 11.57
CA ALA A 134 -2.46 -18.53 12.65
C ALA A 134 -3.90 -18.42 12.13
N ARG A 135 -4.85 -18.46 13.07
CA ARG A 135 -6.26 -18.22 12.80
C ARG A 135 -6.74 -17.07 13.65
N VAL A 136 -7.70 -16.32 13.12
CA VAL A 136 -8.48 -15.36 13.90
C VAL A 136 -9.37 -16.10 14.91
N PRO A 137 -9.59 -15.57 16.12
CA PRO A 137 -10.45 -16.17 17.14
C PRO A 137 -11.93 -15.89 16.87
N ALA A 138 -12.38 -16.08 15.63
CA ALA A 138 -13.75 -15.86 15.19
C ALA A 138 -14.36 -17.17 14.65
N LYS A 139 -15.68 -17.34 14.80
CA LYS A 139 -16.39 -18.49 14.24
C LYS A 139 -16.42 -18.40 12.71
N GLY A 140 -16.34 -19.56 12.05
CA GLY A 140 -16.38 -19.67 10.60
C GLY A 140 -14.98 -19.85 9.99
N ARG A 141 -14.94 -19.86 8.66
CA ARG A 141 -13.70 -20.03 7.90
C ARG A 141 -13.24 -18.68 7.37
N HIS A 142 -12.19 -18.15 7.99
CA HIS A 142 -11.57 -16.89 7.62
C HIS A 142 -10.18 -17.10 7.01
N PRO A 143 -9.70 -16.20 6.15
CA PRO A 143 -8.31 -16.18 5.72
C PRO A 143 -7.33 -16.13 6.90
N PRO A 144 -6.08 -16.60 6.71
CA PRO A 144 -5.00 -16.32 7.65
C PRO A 144 -4.90 -14.82 7.97
N PRO A 145 -4.76 -14.42 9.24
CA PRO A 145 -4.54 -13.03 9.60
C PRO A 145 -3.11 -12.60 9.27
N HIS A 146 -3.02 -11.39 8.72
CA HIS A 146 -1.78 -10.69 8.57
C HIS A 146 -1.45 -9.90 9.84
N CYS A 147 -0.16 -9.81 10.13
CA CYS A 147 0.40 -8.90 11.12
C CYS A 147 1.50 -8.07 10.46
N ILE A 148 1.86 -6.95 11.09
CA ILE A 148 2.82 -5.99 10.59
C ILE A 148 4.11 -6.14 11.35
N GLY A 149 5.21 -6.35 10.63
CA GLY A 149 6.57 -6.27 11.17
C GLY A 149 7.40 -5.23 10.41
N ALA A 150 8.66 -5.10 10.82
CA ALA A 150 9.62 -4.24 10.17
C ALA A 150 10.86 -5.03 9.74
N ALA A 151 11.60 -4.47 8.79
CA ALA A 151 12.93 -4.91 8.38
C ALA A 151 13.79 -3.69 8.08
N VAL A 152 15.09 -3.78 8.34
CA VAL A 152 16.04 -2.67 8.15
C VAL A 152 17.00 -3.02 7.03
N SER A 153 17.23 -2.09 6.10
CA SER A 153 18.21 -2.28 5.03
C SER A 153 19.61 -2.52 5.59
N GLU A 154 20.40 -3.35 4.93
CA GLU A 154 21.78 -3.61 5.35
C GLU A 154 22.67 -2.37 5.18
N THR A 155 22.38 -1.57 4.14
CA THR A 155 23.12 -0.37 3.72
C THR A 155 22.19 0.86 3.65
N ASP A 156 22.68 1.98 3.12
CA ASP A 156 21.88 3.16 2.78
C ASP A 156 21.19 3.04 1.40
N ASP A 157 21.17 1.86 0.77
CA ASP A 157 20.47 1.62 -0.49
C ASP A 157 18.99 1.25 -0.22
N PRO A 158 18.01 2.03 -0.72
CA PRO A 158 16.61 1.69 -0.55
C PRO A 158 16.24 0.36 -1.22
N ALA A 159 17.00 -0.12 -2.20
CA ALA A 159 16.75 -1.41 -2.84
C ALA A 159 16.96 -2.61 -1.90
N GLY A 160 17.61 -2.41 -0.75
CA GLY A 160 17.91 -3.46 0.21
C GLY A 160 19.21 -4.22 -0.11
N PRO A 161 19.34 -5.49 0.30
CA PRO A 161 18.32 -6.28 0.99
C PRO A 161 18.02 -5.77 2.40
N TYR A 162 16.85 -6.14 2.92
CA TYR A 162 16.36 -5.81 4.24
C TYR A 162 16.44 -7.03 5.17
N THR A 163 16.91 -6.80 6.39
CA THR A 163 16.93 -7.81 7.47
C THR A 163 15.74 -7.59 8.42
N PRO A 164 14.85 -8.58 8.60
CA PRO A 164 13.68 -8.44 9.47
C PRO A 164 14.08 -8.31 10.94
N VAL A 165 13.33 -7.49 11.68
CA VAL A 165 13.43 -7.41 13.15
C VAL A 165 12.42 -8.38 13.79
N PRO A 166 12.71 -8.92 14.99
CA PRO A 166 11.85 -9.93 15.61
C PRO A 166 10.53 -9.35 16.15
N GLU A 167 10.51 -8.09 16.57
CA GLU A 167 9.33 -7.44 17.13
C GLU A 167 8.26 -7.14 16.07
N LEU A 168 7.00 -7.45 16.42
CA LEU A 168 5.83 -7.05 15.65
C LEU A 168 5.47 -5.59 15.96
N LEU A 169 5.14 -4.83 14.93
CA LEU A 169 4.56 -3.50 15.07
C LEU A 169 3.09 -3.58 15.52
N ALA A 170 2.30 -4.40 14.82
CA ALA A 170 0.86 -4.55 15.05
C ALA A 170 0.39 -5.95 14.63
N CYS A 171 -0.57 -6.54 15.35
CA CYS A 171 -1.04 -7.89 15.02
C CYS A 171 -2.52 -8.17 15.35
N HIS A 172 -3.13 -7.46 16.31
CA HIS A 172 -4.58 -7.32 16.54
C HIS A 172 -5.46 -8.50 16.08
N LEU A 173 -5.09 -9.73 16.46
CA LEU A 173 -5.68 -10.96 15.91
C LEU A 173 -7.17 -11.09 16.28
N ASP A 174 -7.52 -10.63 17.46
CA ASP A 174 -8.89 -10.52 17.99
C ASP A 174 -9.78 -9.58 17.17
N GLN A 175 -9.16 -8.66 16.41
CA GLN A 175 -9.84 -7.74 15.50
C GLN A 175 -9.59 -8.07 14.02
N GLY A 176 -9.07 -9.26 13.71
CA GLY A 176 -8.88 -9.76 12.34
C GLY A 176 -7.46 -9.63 11.78
N GLY A 177 -6.55 -8.96 12.48
CA GLY A 177 -5.19 -8.70 12.03
C GLY A 177 -4.92 -7.22 11.75
N ALA A 178 -3.73 -6.92 11.25
CA ALA A 178 -3.33 -5.58 10.84
C ALA A 178 -2.54 -5.63 9.54
N ILE A 179 -2.82 -4.68 8.63
CA ILE A 179 -2.17 -4.58 7.32
C ILE A 179 -1.91 -3.11 6.90
N ASP A 180 -1.20 -2.97 5.79
CA ASP A 180 -0.98 -1.73 5.03
C ASP A 180 -0.30 -0.63 5.84
N ALA A 181 0.80 -0.97 6.54
CA ALA A 181 1.61 0.02 7.23
C ALA A 181 2.31 0.96 6.25
N GLN A 182 2.06 2.26 6.42
CA GLN A 182 2.69 3.32 5.64
C GLN A 182 3.32 4.37 6.58
N PRO A 183 4.63 4.62 6.45
CA PRO A 183 5.33 5.57 7.29
C PRO A 183 5.12 7.02 6.83
N PHE A 184 5.09 7.93 7.80
CA PHE A 184 5.01 9.36 7.60
C PHE A 184 5.96 10.06 8.58
N ARG A 185 6.79 10.97 8.05
CA ARG A 185 7.63 11.84 8.86
C ARG A 185 7.05 13.24 8.85
N ASP A 186 6.70 13.75 10.02
CA ASP A 186 6.18 15.11 10.17
C ASP A 186 7.31 16.14 10.10
N SER A 187 6.96 17.42 9.99
CA SER A 187 7.89 18.54 9.84
C SER A 187 8.83 18.71 11.05
N ASP A 188 8.45 18.21 12.22
CA ASP A 188 9.26 18.22 13.44
C ASP A 188 10.22 17.01 13.53
N GLY A 189 10.22 16.14 12.52
CA GLY A 189 11.01 14.92 12.47
C GLY A 189 10.35 13.71 13.13
N THR A 190 9.19 13.87 13.78
CA THR A 190 8.46 12.77 14.42
C THR A 190 8.02 11.77 13.36
N LEU A 191 8.31 10.49 13.63
CA LEU A 191 7.92 9.38 12.79
C LEU A 191 6.59 8.79 13.26
N TRP A 192 5.70 8.57 12.31
CA TRP A 192 4.39 7.96 12.51
C TRP A 192 4.18 6.84 11.51
N ILE A 193 3.48 5.77 11.90
CA ILE A 193 3.04 4.71 10.98
C ILE A 193 1.51 4.70 10.98
N ALA A 194 0.91 4.94 9.82
CA ALA A 194 -0.50 4.70 9.61
C ALA A 194 -0.71 3.25 9.16
N TYR A 195 -1.71 2.56 9.69
CA TYR A 195 -2.04 1.19 9.27
C TYR A 195 -3.51 0.88 9.51
N LYS A 196 -4.04 -0.18 8.90
CA LYS A 196 -5.42 -0.63 9.07
C LYS A 196 -5.52 -1.81 10.03
N ILE A 197 -6.57 -1.85 10.84
CA ILE A 197 -7.09 -3.09 11.44
C ILE A 197 -7.95 -3.83 10.42
N ASP A 198 -7.60 -5.08 10.11
CA ASP A 198 -8.23 -5.86 9.04
C ASP A 198 -9.52 -6.56 9.50
N GLY A 199 -10.46 -5.79 10.07
CA GLY A 199 -11.70 -6.32 10.64
C GLY A 199 -12.60 -7.05 9.63
N ASN A 200 -12.46 -6.76 8.34
CA ASN A 200 -13.10 -7.55 7.29
C ASN A 200 -12.65 -9.01 7.24
N ASN A 201 -11.48 -9.36 7.80
CA ASN A 201 -10.99 -10.73 7.92
C ASN A 201 -11.75 -11.56 8.97
N ILE A 202 -12.59 -10.92 9.80
CA ILE A 202 -13.53 -11.59 10.72
C ILE A 202 -14.98 -11.20 10.41
N GLY A 203 -15.24 -10.65 9.23
CA GLY A 203 -16.58 -10.25 8.79
C GLY A 203 -17.48 -11.44 8.45
N HIS A 204 -18.77 -11.17 8.26
CA HIS A 204 -19.79 -12.21 8.11
C HIS A 204 -20.08 -12.59 6.64
N GLY A 205 -19.17 -12.20 5.73
CA GLY A 205 -19.23 -12.58 4.31
C GLY A 205 -19.60 -11.43 3.36
N GLY A 206 -19.85 -11.82 2.11
CA GLY A 206 -20.10 -10.89 1.00
C GLY A 206 -18.81 -10.29 0.41
N SER A 207 -18.93 -9.12 -0.22
CA SER A 207 -17.81 -8.42 -0.86
C SER A 207 -16.69 -8.15 0.15
N CYS A 208 -15.47 -8.57 -0.19
CA CYS A 208 -14.29 -8.54 0.67
C CYS A 208 -14.55 -9.03 2.12
N GLY A 209 -15.50 -9.94 2.31
CA GLY A 209 -15.77 -10.58 3.60
C GLY A 209 -16.62 -9.76 4.58
N ASN A 210 -17.03 -8.53 4.24
CA ASN A 210 -17.57 -7.61 5.24
C ASN A 210 -18.75 -6.75 4.74
N THR A 211 -19.69 -7.34 4.01
CA THR A 211 -20.95 -6.66 3.57
C THR A 211 -22.22 -7.34 4.10
N VAL A 212 -22.08 -8.46 4.81
CA VAL A 212 -23.18 -9.11 5.54
C VAL A 212 -23.11 -8.68 7.00
N ALA A 213 -24.24 -8.24 7.55
CA ALA A 213 -24.30 -7.76 8.93
C ALA A 213 -24.11 -8.91 9.96
N PRO A 214 -23.52 -8.62 11.15
CA PRO A 214 -22.98 -7.32 11.55
C PRO A 214 -21.67 -7.01 10.81
N ILE A 215 -21.54 -5.76 10.34
CA ILE A 215 -20.36 -5.31 9.60
C ILE A 215 -19.27 -4.96 10.61
N MET A 216 -18.08 -5.51 10.41
CA MET A 216 -16.93 -5.27 11.30
C MET A 216 -16.28 -3.92 10.98
N PRO A 217 -15.81 -3.17 11.99
CA PRO A 217 -15.05 -1.95 11.77
C PRO A 217 -13.70 -2.24 11.11
N THR A 218 -13.13 -1.27 10.41
CA THR A 218 -11.80 -1.37 9.78
C THR A 218 -11.01 -0.09 10.02
N PRO A 219 -10.70 0.25 11.29
CA PRO A 219 -10.12 1.54 11.64
C PRO A 219 -8.70 1.69 11.10
N ILE A 220 -8.38 2.89 10.64
CA ILE A 220 -7.03 3.36 10.39
C ILE A 220 -6.45 3.86 11.71
N LYS A 221 -5.38 3.20 12.14
CA LYS A 221 -4.58 3.53 13.32
C LYS A 221 -3.40 4.40 12.92
N LEU A 222 -2.93 5.20 13.87
CA LEU A 222 -1.72 5.99 13.76
C LEU A 222 -0.83 5.71 14.99
N GLN A 223 0.35 5.17 14.75
CA GLN A 223 1.32 4.82 15.80
C GLN A 223 2.51 5.77 15.74
N LYS A 224 2.79 6.45 16.86
CA LYS A 224 4.02 7.23 17.00
C LYS A 224 5.21 6.30 17.18
N MET A 225 6.34 6.63 16.58
CA MET A 225 7.57 5.83 16.63
C MET A 225 8.72 6.64 17.23
N LYS A 226 9.68 5.93 17.83
CA LYS A 226 10.99 6.50 18.15
C LYS A 226 11.81 6.74 16.86
N PRO A 227 12.89 7.54 16.92
CA PRO A 227 13.72 7.84 15.75
C PRO A 227 14.35 6.63 15.05
N ASP A 228 14.46 5.48 15.73
CA ASP A 228 14.96 4.23 15.15
C ASP A 228 14.01 3.60 14.11
N GLY A 229 12.75 4.05 14.05
CA GLY A 229 11.73 3.54 13.15
C GLY A 229 11.30 2.10 13.40
N ILE A 230 11.67 1.50 14.54
CA ILE A 230 11.25 0.12 14.86
C ILE A 230 10.67 0.03 16.28
N THR A 231 10.90 1.02 17.13
CA THR A 231 10.35 1.07 18.48
C THR A 231 9.13 2.00 18.54
N LYS A 232 8.01 1.48 19.04
CA LYS A 232 6.79 2.28 19.31
C LYS A 232 7.04 3.32 20.40
N ASP A 233 6.41 4.48 20.28
CA ASP A 233 6.46 5.59 21.24
C ASP A 233 5.05 5.89 21.79
N GLY A 234 4.60 5.06 22.73
CA GLY A 234 3.24 5.13 23.29
C GLY A 234 2.20 4.33 22.52
N GLU A 235 0.93 4.55 22.85
CA GLU A 235 -0.22 3.83 22.28
C GLU A 235 -0.62 4.39 20.91
N GLU A 236 -1.13 3.53 20.03
CA GLU A 236 -1.76 3.99 18.79
C GLU A 236 -3.08 4.73 19.03
N ILE A 237 -3.44 5.62 18.10
CA ILE A 237 -4.73 6.30 18.06
C ILE A 237 -5.51 5.92 16.81
N THR A 238 -6.83 6.07 16.83
CA THR A 238 -7.68 5.88 15.63
C THR A 238 -7.94 7.23 14.97
N ILE A 239 -7.59 7.37 13.69
CA ILE A 239 -7.73 8.64 12.96
C ILE A 239 -8.88 8.64 11.95
N LEU A 240 -9.32 7.46 11.51
CA LEU A 240 -10.46 7.27 10.60
C LEU A 240 -10.99 5.83 10.74
N ASP A 241 -12.29 5.62 10.56
CA ASP A 241 -12.88 4.28 10.40
C ASP A 241 -13.90 4.31 9.25
N ARG A 242 -14.24 3.12 8.72
CA ARG A 242 -15.24 2.98 7.65
C ARG A 242 -16.60 3.52 8.10
N ILE A 243 -17.29 4.16 7.17
CA ILE A 243 -18.71 4.48 7.28
C ILE A 243 -19.50 3.65 6.26
N GLU A 244 -20.83 3.74 6.29
CA GLU A 244 -21.69 2.95 5.39
C GLU A 244 -21.33 3.12 3.90
N SER A 245 -21.03 4.34 3.47
CA SER A 245 -20.68 4.66 2.07
C SER A 245 -19.30 4.16 1.61
N ASP A 246 -18.48 3.62 2.51
CA ASP A 246 -17.22 2.94 2.17
C ASP A 246 -17.43 1.46 1.80
N GLY A 247 -18.62 0.93 2.07
CA GLY A 247 -18.94 -0.48 1.89
C GLY A 247 -18.16 -1.35 2.89
N PRO A 248 -17.41 -2.38 2.42
CA PRO A 248 -16.82 -3.38 3.31
C PRO A 248 -15.66 -2.89 4.16
N LEU A 249 -14.91 -1.88 3.73
CA LEU A 249 -13.66 -1.50 4.41
C LEU A 249 -13.17 -0.11 3.98
N VAL A 250 -12.27 0.44 4.79
CA VAL A 250 -11.27 1.43 4.40
C VAL A 250 -9.87 0.83 4.61
N GLU A 251 -8.92 1.11 3.73
CA GLU A 251 -7.57 0.52 3.76
C GLU A 251 -6.50 1.37 3.06
N ALA A 252 -5.26 0.85 3.02
CA ALA A 252 -4.10 1.51 2.39
C ALA A 252 -3.95 3.01 2.74
N PRO A 253 -3.79 3.35 4.04
CA PRO A 253 -3.66 4.73 4.47
C PRO A 253 -2.33 5.33 4.02
N VAL A 254 -2.33 6.56 3.54
CA VAL A 254 -1.10 7.35 3.31
C VAL A 254 -1.29 8.77 3.80
N LEU A 255 -0.32 9.26 4.57
CA LEU A 255 -0.30 10.63 5.06
C LEU A 255 0.64 11.49 4.23
N ALA A 256 0.16 12.66 3.84
CA ALA A 256 0.96 13.73 3.25
C ALA A 256 0.62 15.06 3.92
N LYS A 257 1.55 16.01 3.90
CA LYS A 257 1.34 17.35 4.45
C LYS A 257 1.60 18.39 3.37
N SER A 258 0.66 19.31 3.18
CA SER A 258 0.83 20.43 2.24
C SER A 258 1.84 21.45 2.79
N SER A 259 2.32 22.33 1.90
CA SER A 259 3.13 23.51 2.29
C SER A 259 2.39 24.46 3.23
N GLU A 260 1.06 24.47 3.19
CA GLU A 260 0.19 25.24 4.08
C GLU A 260 0.02 24.58 5.48
N GLY A 261 0.59 23.38 5.69
CA GLY A 261 0.50 22.65 6.95
C GLY A 261 -0.76 21.79 7.10
N ILE A 262 -1.56 21.63 6.04
CA ILE A 262 -2.76 20.79 6.06
C ILE A 262 -2.35 19.33 5.86
N TYR A 263 -2.87 18.44 6.71
CA TYR A 263 -2.63 17.01 6.61
C TYR A 263 -3.69 16.37 5.72
N PHE A 264 -3.24 15.56 4.77
CA PHE A 264 -4.06 14.74 3.88
C PHE A 264 -3.88 13.27 4.25
N LEU A 265 -4.98 12.58 4.52
CA LEU A 265 -5.03 11.12 4.65
C LEU A 265 -5.69 10.56 3.39
N PHE A 266 -4.89 9.96 2.51
CA PHE A 266 -5.38 9.14 1.41
C PHE A 266 -5.71 7.76 1.94
N TYR A 267 -6.80 7.17 1.44
CA TYR A 267 -7.21 5.81 1.80
C TYR A 267 -8.08 5.25 0.69
N SER A 268 -8.11 3.93 0.56
CA SER A 268 -9.01 3.25 -0.37
C SER A 268 -10.24 2.73 0.35
N SER A 269 -11.35 2.61 -0.37
CA SER A 269 -12.55 1.94 0.14
C SER A 269 -13.13 0.95 -0.87
N GLY A 270 -14.14 0.18 -0.50
CA GLY A 270 -14.70 -0.83 -1.38
C GLY A 270 -13.89 -2.13 -1.39
N CYS A 271 -13.94 -2.89 -2.48
CA CYS A 271 -13.24 -4.18 -2.55
C CYS A 271 -12.32 -4.21 -3.75
N THR A 272 -11.01 -4.40 -3.52
CA THR A 272 -9.99 -4.47 -4.60
C THR A 272 -10.36 -5.45 -5.70
N ARG A 273 -11.22 -6.44 -5.46
CA ARG A 273 -11.68 -7.47 -6.42
C ARG A 273 -12.94 -7.10 -7.21
N ALA A 274 -13.48 -5.90 -7.01
CA ALA A 274 -14.72 -5.44 -7.62
C ALA A 274 -14.59 -3.98 -8.12
N PRO A 275 -15.47 -3.54 -9.04
CA PRO A 275 -15.52 -2.14 -9.48
C PRO A 275 -15.78 -1.10 -8.37
N THR A 276 -16.17 -1.54 -7.17
CA THR A 276 -16.43 -0.68 -6.03
C THR A 276 -15.18 -0.13 -5.36
N TYR A 277 -13.98 -0.61 -5.70
CA TYR A 277 -12.75 -0.06 -5.14
C TYR A 277 -12.51 1.37 -5.65
N ASP A 278 -12.25 2.27 -4.72
CA ASP A 278 -11.97 3.68 -5.01
C ASP A 278 -10.85 4.23 -4.12
N LEU A 279 -10.24 5.33 -4.56
CA LEU A 279 -9.26 6.11 -3.81
C LEU A 279 -9.93 7.39 -3.33
N LYS A 280 -9.94 7.59 -2.02
CA LYS A 280 -10.52 8.75 -1.33
C LYS A 280 -9.42 9.48 -0.56
N TYR A 281 -9.75 10.67 -0.08
CA TYR A 281 -8.92 11.38 0.88
C TYR A 281 -9.75 12.15 1.91
N ALA A 282 -9.11 12.51 3.02
CA ALA A 282 -9.65 13.37 4.07
C ALA A 282 -8.57 14.37 4.51
N THR A 283 -8.98 15.50 5.10
CA THR A 283 -8.05 16.55 5.55
C THR A 283 -8.20 16.89 7.03
N ALA A 284 -7.11 17.28 7.67
CA ALA A 284 -7.06 17.71 9.06
C ALA A 284 -6.02 18.82 9.27
N GLU A 285 -6.14 19.55 10.38
CA GLU A 285 -5.15 20.56 10.80
C GLU A 285 -3.98 19.96 11.57
N THR A 286 -4.16 18.76 12.12
CA THR A 286 -3.10 17.95 12.74
C THR A 286 -3.08 16.56 12.11
N ASN A 287 -1.95 15.86 12.18
CA ASN A 287 -1.85 14.46 11.75
C ASN A 287 -2.74 13.50 12.55
N THR A 288 -3.12 13.88 13.78
CA THR A 288 -3.99 13.09 14.66
C THR A 288 -5.48 13.31 14.41
N GLY A 289 -5.84 14.21 13.49
CA GLY A 289 -7.24 14.52 13.16
C GLY A 289 -7.87 15.56 14.09
N PRO A 290 -9.21 15.71 14.05
CA PRO A 290 -10.16 14.90 13.29
C PRO A 290 -10.07 15.13 11.78
N TYR A 291 -10.20 14.04 11.02
CA TYR A 291 -10.18 14.08 9.55
C TYR A 291 -11.56 14.36 8.96
N THR A 292 -11.65 15.40 8.12
CA THR A 292 -12.83 15.73 7.33
C THR A 292 -12.70 15.12 5.93
N ARG A 293 -13.58 14.18 5.60
CA ARG A 293 -13.58 13.48 4.30
C ARG A 293 -13.87 14.44 3.14
N ALA A 294 -13.20 14.25 2.02
CA ALA A 294 -13.55 14.92 0.78
C ALA A 294 -14.95 14.51 0.32
N ALA A 295 -15.66 15.43 -0.35
CA ALA A 295 -17.03 15.19 -0.80
C ALA A 295 -17.16 14.12 -1.89
N LYS A 296 -16.08 13.84 -2.63
CA LYS A 296 -16.03 12.86 -3.72
C LYS A 296 -14.72 12.06 -3.65
N PRO A 297 -14.71 10.80 -4.11
CA PRO A 297 -13.46 10.07 -4.33
C PRO A 297 -12.53 10.81 -5.30
N LEU A 298 -11.22 10.67 -5.10
CA LEU A 298 -10.20 11.17 -6.02
C LEU A 298 -10.18 10.34 -7.31
N LEU A 299 -10.19 9.02 -7.17
CA LEU A 299 -10.29 8.07 -8.27
C LEU A 299 -11.34 7.01 -7.95
N GLN A 300 -12.11 6.60 -8.95
CA GLN A 300 -13.08 5.50 -8.85
C GLN A 300 -13.16 4.81 -10.21
N THR A 301 -13.83 3.66 -10.28
CA THR A 301 -14.08 3.02 -11.58
C THR A 301 -14.77 3.98 -12.56
N GLY A 302 -14.25 4.04 -13.78
CA GLY A 302 -14.69 4.94 -14.84
C GLY A 302 -13.88 6.25 -14.92
N THR A 303 -13.29 6.72 -13.82
CA THR A 303 -12.40 7.89 -13.82
C THR A 303 -11.17 7.58 -14.69
N TYR A 304 -10.98 8.36 -15.76
CA TYR A 304 -9.95 8.12 -16.80
C TYR A 304 -9.93 6.70 -17.38
N GLY A 305 -11.07 6.00 -17.38
CA GLY A 305 -11.17 4.61 -17.85
C GLY A 305 -10.52 3.58 -16.91
N LEU A 306 -10.20 3.96 -15.68
CA LEU A 306 -9.67 3.05 -14.67
C LEU A 306 -10.75 2.09 -14.16
N LEU A 307 -10.32 0.91 -13.71
CA LEU A 307 -11.16 -0.05 -13.01
C LEU A 307 -10.57 -0.32 -11.64
N ALA A 308 -11.36 -0.16 -10.58
CA ALA A 308 -10.95 -0.41 -9.20
C ALA A 308 -9.60 0.25 -8.83
N PRO A 309 -9.43 1.58 -9.04
CA PRO A 309 -8.19 2.27 -8.67
C PRO A 309 -8.09 2.49 -7.16
N GLY A 310 -6.91 2.33 -6.59
CA GLY A 310 -6.65 2.54 -5.17
C GLY A 310 -5.26 2.07 -4.75
N SER A 311 -5.08 1.91 -3.44
CA SER A 311 -3.81 1.66 -2.76
C SER A 311 -2.68 2.53 -3.34
N ALA A 312 -2.71 3.81 -2.98
CA ALA A 312 -1.76 4.80 -3.46
C ALA A 312 -0.60 4.98 -2.48
N ASP A 313 0.49 5.56 -2.99
CA ASP A 313 1.50 6.24 -2.20
C ASP A 313 1.79 7.61 -2.80
N VAL A 314 2.12 8.58 -1.95
CA VAL A 314 2.26 10.00 -2.27
C VAL A 314 3.58 10.52 -1.71
N LEU A 315 4.48 10.90 -2.61
CA LEU A 315 5.81 11.41 -2.29
C LEU A 315 5.89 12.89 -2.67
N ALA A 316 6.46 13.74 -1.81
CA ALA A 316 6.74 15.13 -2.19
C ALA A 316 7.77 15.18 -3.34
N ASP A 317 7.49 15.96 -4.38
CA ASP A 317 8.33 16.04 -5.60
C ASP A 317 9.50 17.02 -5.47
N GLY A 318 9.67 17.66 -4.30
CA GLY A 318 10.69 18.68 -4.03
C GLY A 318 10.45 20.04 -4.70
N ASN A 319 9.40 20.16 -5.52
CA ASN A 319 9.09 21.34 -6.34
C ASN A 319 7.69 21.91 -6.03
N GLY A 320 7.21 21.70 -4.81
CA GLY A 320 5.93 22.23 -4.33
C GLY A 320 4.70 21.38 -4.69
N GLY A 321 4.86 20.17 -5.20
CA GLY A 321 3.76 19.21 -5.20
C GLY A 321 4.21 17.78 -4.96
N PHE A 322 3.48 16.83 -5.54
CA PHE A 322 3.61 15.43 -5.16
C PHE A 322 3.57 14.50 -6.35
N ASP A 323 4.36 13.45 -6.29
CA ASP A 323 4.30 12.27 -7.13
C ASP A 323 3.41 11.22 -6.47
N MET A 324 2.47 10.66 -7.23
CA MET A 324 1.59 9.60 -6.75
C MET A 324 1.74 8.37 -7.63
N VAL A 325 1.95 7.22 -7.00
CA VAL A 325 1.71 5.91 -7.59
C VAL A 325 0.46 5.30 -6.98
N PHE A 326 -0.22 4.46 -7.74
CA PHE A 326 -1.37 3.70 -7.27
C PHE A 326 -1.57 2.47 -8.17
N HIS A 327 -2.37 1.51 -7.73
CA HIS A 327 -2.75 0.39 -8.58
C HIS A 327 -4.12 0.60 -9.21
N ALA A 328 -4.36 -0.02 -10.37
CA ALA A 328 -5.71 -0.24 -10.89
C ALA A 328 -5.78 -1.56 -11.65
N ARG A 329 -6.99 -2.10 -11.81
CA ARG A 329 -7.18 -3.38 -12.50
C ARG A 329 -7.06 -3.27 -14.01
N VAL A 330 -6.29 -4.18 -14.58
CA VAL A 330 -6.13 -4.35 -16.03
C VAL A 330 -6.14 -5.83 -16.39
N ARG A 331 -6.48 -6.15 -17.64
CA ARG A 331 -6.31 -7.49 -18.19
C ARG A 331 -4.90 -7.60 -18.77
N ALA A 332 -4.17 -8.62 -18.31
CA ALA A 332 -2.84 -8.99 -18.76
C ALA A 332 -2.79 -10.51 -19.02
N PRO A 333 -1.72 -11.07 -19.62
CA PRO A 333 -1.62 -12.51 -19.87
C PRO A 333 -1.77 -13.37 -18.61
N GLN A 334 -1.37 -12.85 -17.44
CA GLN A 334 -1.50 -13.53 -16.15
C GLN A 334 -2.94 -13.54 -15.60
N GLY A 335 -3.85 -12.73 -16.17
CA GLY A 335 -5.25 -12.58 -15.73
C GLY A 335 -5.64 -11.12 -15.49
N GLY A 336 -6.63 -10.92 -14.62
CA GLY A 336 -6.98 -9.61 -14.06
C GLY A 336 -5.98 -9.20 -12.99
N VAL A 337 -4.95 -8.47 -13.36
CA VAL A 337 -3.86 -8.00 -12.48
C VAL A 337 -4.16 -6.60 -11.94
N ARG A 338 -3.37 -6.17 -10.95
CA ARG A 338 -3.31 -4.80 -10.45
C ARG A 338 -2.02 -4.16 -10.97
N ALA A 339 -2.14 -3.36 -12.02
CA ALA A 339 -1.02 -2.65 -12.65
C ALA A 339 -0.74 -1.33 -11.95
N MET A 340 0.52 -0.88 -12.02
CA MET A 340 0.93 0.40 -11.44
C MET A 340 0.67 1.54 -12.41
N PHE A 341 0.12 2.62 -11.88
CA PHE A 341 -0.10 3.88 -12.57
C PHE A 341 0.62 5.01 -11.82
N THR A 342 1.03 6.04 -12.55
CA THR A 342 1.65 7.26 -12.00
C THR A 342 0.84 8.50 -12.37
N THR A 343 0.85 9.50 -11.50
CA THR A 343 0.34 10.86 -11.76
C THR A 343 1.08 11.85 -10.86
N LYS A 344 0.99 13.14 -11.17
CA LYS A 344 1.37 14.20 -10.24
C LYS A 344 0.14 14.78 -9.55
N LEU A 345 0.32 15.33 -8.36
CA LEU A 345 -0.69 16.03 -7.58
C LEU A 345 -0.24 17.44 -7.22
N ARG A 346 -1.22 18.30 -7.02
CA ARG A 346 -1.13 19.58 -6.31
C ARG A 346 -2.18 19.61 -5.22
N PHE A 347 -1.83 20.18 -4.07
CA PHE A 347 -2.75 20.42 -2.98
C PHE A 347 -3.09 21.90 -2.97
N GLU A 348 -4.36 22.22 -3.12
CA GLU A 348 -4.89 23.58 -3.23
C GLU A 348 -5.88 23.78 -2.08
N GLY A 349 -5.43 24.39 -0.98
CA GLY A 349 -6.16 24.38 0.28
C GLY A 349 -6.43 22.94 0.75
N ARG A 350 -7.71 22.58 0.84
CA ARG A 350 -8.18 21.22 1.23
C ARG A 350 -8.52 20.32 0.04
N GLN A 351 -8.17 20.72 -1.19
CA GLN A 351 -8.47 19.97 -2.40
C GLN A 351 -7.21 19.33 -3.00
N VAL A 352 -7.38 18.16 -3.61
CA VAL A 352 -6.32 17.48 -4.36
C VAL A 352 -6.63 17.59 -5.85
N ARG A 353 -5.70 18.18 -6.60
CA ARG A 353 -5.77 18.30 -8.06
C ARG A 353 -4.74 17.37 -8.70
N MET A 354 -5.16 16.54 -9.65
CA MET A 354 -4.24 15.76 -10.48
C MET A 354 -3.70 16.64 -11.61
N VAL A 355 -2.38 16.61 -11.80
CA VAL A 355 -1.68 17.38 -12.84
C VAL A 355 -0.78 16.47 -13.67
N ARG A 356 -0.40 16.91 -14.87
CA ARG A 356 0.45 16.12 -15.77
C ARG A 356 1.91 16.18 -15.31
N ALA A 357 2.69 15.15 -15.64
CA ALA A 357 4.12 15.18 -15.31
C ALA A 357 4.91 16.31 -16.03
N ASN A 358 4.38 16.85 -17.14
CA ASN A 358 5.01 17.92 -17.93
C ASN A 358 4.31 19.28 -17.78
N SER A 359 3.27 19.43 -16.95
CA SER A 359 2.63 20.73 -16.75
C SER A 359 3.46 21.57 -15.79
N THR A 360 3.98 22.68 -16.28
CA THR A 360 4.53 23.77 -15.45
C THR A 360 3.39 24.60 -14.84
N LEU A 361 3.68 25.42 -13.82
CA LEU A 361 2.69 26.29 -13.15
C LEU A 361 1.89 27.17 -14.14
N ASP A 362 2.48 27.51 -15.28
CA ASP A 362 1.90 28.41 -16.29
C ASP A 362 1.03 27.69 -17.34
N ASP A 363 1.08 26.36 -17.45
CA ASP A 363 0.41 25.63 -18.53
C ASP A 363 -1.13 25.48 -18.34
N ASP A 364 -1.63 25.71 -17.12
CA ASP A 364 -3.05 25.52 -16.77
C ASP A 364 -3.84 26.83 -16.52
N GLU A 365 -3.20 28.00 -16.39
CA GLU A 365 -3.93 29.28 -16.28
C GLU A 365 -4.66 29.66 -17.59
N GLY A 366 -4.31 29.03 -18.71
CA GLY A 366 -4.89 29.31 -20.03
C GLY A 366 -6.13 28.49 -20.42
N ARG A 367 -6.71 27.68 -19.52
CA ARG A 367 -7.86 26.81 -19.84
C ARG A 367 -8.96 26.87 -18.77
N MET A 368 -9.43 28.07 -18.43
CA MET A 368 -10.78 28.26 -17.87
C MET A 368 -11.82 28.40 -18.97
#